data_AF-A0A956TF82-F1
#
_entry.id   AF-A0A956TF82-F1
#
_cell.length_a   1.000
_cell.length_b   1.000
_cell.length_c   1.000
_cell.angle_alpha   90.00
_cell.angle_beta   90.00
_cell.angle_gamma   90.00
#
_symmetry.space_group_name_H-M   'P 1'
#
loop_
_entity.id
_entity.type
_entity.pdbx_description
1 polymer ?
#
loop_
_entity_poly.entity_id
_entity_poly.type
_entity_poly.pdbx_seq_one_letter_code
_entity_poly.pdbx_strand_id
1 'polypeptide(L)'
;SAAPPRVGFGPIRLARRTSLDWQLYRQLEQGLLQRLSQGHQALAPVFWALCGCLGSPSLEPHRLAAILAEKLPGPPPELVELSWVCVRGLMGRVEAPGPANRAFIEELEAGQPVTFRSLGFRTNWNQLTEFPPARQPGLLRRYLEALLFRKYLLGGRSLLERFLILLLLPQVVEVYSMLSALARGAAEASEEDFWRAIDICELKLVTHGKEAEILSLEMLRACLDLAGSAKKLGDQDED
;
A
#
# COMPACT_ATOMS: atom_id res chain seq x y z
N SER A 1 -22.97 -33.13 -20.97
CA SER A 1 -22.62 -32.80 -19.57
C SER A 1 -21.73 -31.58 -19.58
N ALA A 2 -22.24 -30.41 -19.18
CA ALA A 2 -21.42 -29.21 -19.08
C ALA A 2 -20.56 -29.32 -17.82
N ALA A 3 -19.24 -29.21 -17.97
CA ALA A 3 -18.34 -29.22 -16.82
C ALA A 3 -18.75 -28.09 -15.85
N PRO A 4 -18.78 -28.35 -14.53
CA PRO A 4 -19.11 -27.31 -13.57
C PRO A 4 -18.13 -26.14 -13.75
N PRO A 5 -18.59 -24.88 -13.64
CA PRO A 5 -17.72 -23.72 -13.76
C PRO A 5 -16.61 -23.85 -12.71
N ARG A 6 -15.36 -23.95 -13.18
CA ARG A 6 -14.21 -23.97 -12.29
C ARG A 6 -14.12 -22.60 -11.62
N VAL A 7 -14.54 -22.53 -10.37
CA VAL A 7 -14.37 -21.36 -9.51
C VAL A 7 -12.87 -21.01 -9.48
N GLY A 8 -12.49 -19.84 -10.01
CA GLY A 8 -11.13 -19.29 -9.84
C GLY A 8 -10.23 -19.12 -11.08
N PHE A 9 -10.74 -19.25 -12.32
CA PHE A 9 -9.90 -19.11 -13.54
C PHE A 9 -10.15 -17.84 -14.37
N GLY A 10 -10.96 -16.91 -13.86
CA GLY A 10 -11.16 -15.62 -14.52
C GLY A 10 -9.89 -14.76 -14.48
N PRO A 11 -9.66 -13.91 -15.49
CA PRO A 11 -8.54 -12.97 -15.49
C PRO A 11 -8.60 -12.08 -14.23
N ILE A 12 -7.49 -12.04 -13.49
CA ILE A 12 -7.32 -11.21 -12.30
C ILE A 12 -7.04 -9.79 -12.76
N ARG A 13 -7.87 -8.84 -12.32
CA ARG A 13 -7.75 -7.45 -12.72
C ARG A 13 -6.47 -6.83 -12.12
N LEU A 14 -5.49 -6.51 -12.96
CA LEU A 14 -4.30 -5.76 -12.55
C LEU A 14 -4.64 -4.28 -12.33
N ALA A 15 -5.37 -3.69 -13.29
CA ALA A 15 -5.85 -2.31 -13.27
C ALA A 15 -7.04 -2.12 -14.24
N ARG A 16 -7.45 -0.87 -14.53
CA ARG A 16 -8.49 -0.60 -15.54
C ARG A 16 -8.03 -1.13 -16.90
N ARG A 17 -8.75 -2.13 -17.44
CA ARG A 17 -8.52 -2.76 -18.76
C ARG A 17 -7.28 -3.67 -18.88
N THR A 18 -6.50 -3.84 -17.83
CA THR A 18 -5.36 -4.77 -17.80
C THR A 18 -5.64 -5.91 -16.84
N SER A 19 -5.35 -7.14 -17.27
CA SER A 19 -5.52 -8.33 -16.43
C SER A 19 -4.34 -9.28 -16.51
N LEU A 20 -4.26 -10.16 -15.52
CA LEU A 20 -3.33 -11.27 -15.39
C LEU A 20 -4.12 -12.56 -15.43
N ASP A 21 -3.59 -13.58 -16.12
CA ASP A 21 -4.09 -14.92 -15.88
C ASP A 21 -3.64 -15.45 -14.50
N TRP A 22 -4.16 -16.61 -14.11
CA TRP A 22 -3.85 -17.22 -12.83
C TRP A 22 -2.37 -17.60 -12.68
N GLN A 23 -1.72 -18.04 -13.76
CA GLN A 23 -0.32 -18.47 -13.72
C GLN A 23 0.61 -17.28 -13.47
N LEU A 24 0.38 -16.17 -14.17
CA LEU A 24 1.08 -14.91 -13.99
C LEU A 24 0.85 -14.32 -12.61
N TYR A 25 -0.39 -14.38 -12.10
CA TYR A 25 -0.65 -13.97 -10.72
C TYR A 25 0.18 -14.78 -9.70
N ARG A 26 0.25 -16.11 -9.87
CA ARG A 26 1.03 -16.96 -8.96
C ARG A 26 2.53 -16.66 -9.01
N GLN A 27 3.06 -16.37 -10.19
CA GLN A 27 4.45 -15.92 -10.35
C GLN A 27 4.68 -14.59 -9.62
N LEU A 28 3.77 -13.63 -9.79
CA LEU A 28 3.82 -12.35 -9.08
C LEU A 28 3.78 -12.56 -7.57
N GLU A 29 2.82 -13.31 -7.03
CA GLU A 29 2.69 -13.59 -5.60
C GLU A 29 3.96 -14.21 -5.00
N GLN A 30 4.55 -15.20 -5.69
CA GLN A 30 5.81 -15.82 -5.27
C GLN A 30 6.98 -14.84 -5.30
N GLY A 31 7.08 -14.03 -6.36
CA GLY A 31 8.11 -12.99 -6.47
C GLY A 31 7.99 -11.95 -5.36
N LEU A 32 6.77 -11.52 -5.03
CA LEU A 32 6.52 -10.58 -3.92
C LEU A 32 6.93 -11.16 -2.57
N LEU A 33 6.65 -12.44 -2.31
CA LEU A 33 7.10 -13.14 -1.09
C LEU A 33 8.63 -13.21 -1.02
N GLN A 34 9.30 -13.52 -2.13
CA GLN A 34 10.75 -13.52 -2.20
C GLN A 34 11.33 -12.12 -1.92
N ARG A 35 10.73 -11.07 -2.48
CA ARG A 35 11.16 -9.69 -2.23
C ARG A 35 10.93 -9.24 -0.78
N LEU A 36 9.81 -9.60 -0.17
CA LEU A 36 9.56 -9.32 1.25
C LEU A 36 10.64 -9.90 2.17
N SER A 37 11.25 -11.02 1.77
CA SER A 37 12.37 -11.60 2.52
C SER A 37 13.60 -10.69 2.58
N GLN A 38 13.76 -9.80 1.60
CA GLN A 38 14.80 -8.78 1.50
C GLN A 38 14.40 -7.47 2.21
N GLY A 39 13.15 -7.37 2.70
CA GLY A 39 12.58 -6.19 3.34
C GLY A 39 11.40 -5.60 2.56
N HIS A 40 10.47 -4.94 3.27
CA HIS A 40 9.27 -4.38 2.65
C HIS A 40 9.56 -3.33 1.56
N GLN A 41 10.68 -2.61 1.67
CA GLN A 41 11.10 -1.60 0.69
C GLN A 41 11.39 -2.22 -0.70
N ALA A 42 11.76 -3.50 -0.75
CA ALA A 42 12.01 -4.22 -2.00
C ALA A 42 10.74 -4.43 -2.85
N LEU A 43 9.56 -4.16 -2.29
CA LEU A 43 8.30 -4.22 -3.01
C LEU A 43 8.03 -2.98 -3.88
N ALA A 44 8.58 -1.81 -3.51
CA ALA A 44 8.28 -0.55 -4.20
C ALA A 44 8.72 -0.56 -5.69
N PRO A 45 9.92 -1.06 -6.05
CA PRO A 45 10.30 -1.20 -7.45
C PRO A 45 9.36 -2.10 -8.25
N VAL A 46 8.88 -3.21 -7.65
CA VAL A 46 7.97 -4.15 -8.33
C VAL A 46 6.63 -3.48 -8.65
N PHE A 47 6.08 -2.75 -7.68
CA PHE A 47 4.86 -1.97 -7.89
C PHE A 47 5.02 -0.96 -9.01
N TRP A 48 6.15 -0.25 -9.02
CA TRP A 48 6.43 0.75 -10.04
C TRP A 48 6.50 0.16 -11.45
N ALA A 49 7.21 -0.96 -11.60
CA ALA A 49 7.35 -1.61 -12.88
C ALA A 49 6.00 -2.19 -13.39
N LEU A 50 5.11 -2.62 -12.49
CA LEU A 50 3.73 -3.00 -12.83
C LEU A 50 2.90 -1.79 -13.28
N CYS A 51 3.06 -0.62 -12.65
CA CYS A 51 2.42 0.63 -13.09
C CYS A 51 2.83 1.01 -14.53
N GLY A 52 4.10 0.78 -14.90
CA GLY A 52 4.58 0.98 -16.28
C GLY A 52 3.91 0.08 -17.33
N CYS A 53 3.21 -0.98 -16.91
CA CYS A 53 2.54 -1.92 -17.81
C CYS A 53 1.07 -1.56 -18.10
N LEU A 54 0.53 -0.50 -17.50
CA LEU A 54 -0.89 -0.16 -17.63
C LEU A 54 -1.34 0.32 -19.02
N GLY A 55 -0.39 0.64 -19.91
CA GLY A 55 -0.69 0.94 -21.31
C GLY A 55 -1.04 -0.30 -22.15
N SER A 56 -0.87 -1.52 -21.62
CA SER A 56 -1.12 -2.77 -22.35
C SER A 56 -2.41 -3.47 -21.88
N PRO A 57 -3.17 -4.11 -22.79
CA PRO A 57 -4.41 -4.82 -22.44
C PRO A 57 -4.15 -6.08 -21.59
N SER A 58 -2.94 -6.64 -21.67
CA SER A 58 -2.48 -7.75 -20.84
C SER A 58 -0.99 -7.60 -20.53
N LEU A 59 -0.55 -8.19 -19.41
CA LEU A 59 0.87 -8.25 -19.06
C LEU A 59 1.47 -9.55 -19.59
N GLU A 60 2.50 -9.43 -20.42
CA GLU A 60 3.20 -10.59 -20.98
C GLU A 60 4.09 -11.30 -19.93
N PRO A 61 4.24 -12.64 -19.99
CA PRO A 61 5.04 -13.40 -19.03
C PRO A 61 6.50 -12.94 -18.89
N HIS A 62 7.15 -12.64 -20.02
CA HIS A 62 8.55 -12.17 -20.03
C HIS A 62 8.70 -10.80 -19.36
N ARG A 63 7.68 -9.92 -19.49
CA ARG A 63 7.66 -8.63 -18.79
C ARG A 63 7.53 -8.83 -17.29
N LEU A 64 6.63 -9.71 -16.86
CA LEU A 64 6.50 -10.03 -15.43
C LEU A 64 7.81 -10.62 -14.87
N ALA A 65 8.47 -11.52 -15.60
CA ALA A 65 9.76 -12.07 -15.18
C ALA A 65 10.83 -10.96 -15.02
N ALA A 66 10.89 -10.02 -15.97
CA ALA A 66 11.79 -8.86 -15.88
C ALA A 66 11.46 -7.96 -14.67
N ILE A 67 10.17 -7.76 -14.37
CA ILE A 67 9.70 -7.01 -13.20
C ILE A 67 10.13 -7.69 -11.89
N LEU A 68 10.13 -9.02 -11.83
CA LEU A 68 10.48 -9.73 -10.61
C LEU A 68 11.99 -9.87 -10.40
N ALA A 69 12.81 -9.68 -11.44
CA ALA A 69 14.26 -9.85 -11.42
C ALA A 69 14.99 -8.90 -10.46
N GLU A 70 16.02 -9.40 -9.77
CA GLU A 70 16.61 -8.77 -8.57
C GLU A 70 17.01 -7.29 -8.71
N LYS A 71 17.42 -6.85 -9.90
CA LYS A 71 17.86 -5.48 -10.18
C LYS A 71 16.77 -4.65 -10.87
N LEU A 72 15.79 -4.20 -10.10
CA LEU A 72 14.92 -3.12 -10.56
C LEU A 72 15.49 -1.76 -10.12
N PRO A 73 15.35 -0.72 -10.96
CA PRO A 73 15.64 0.64 -10.52
C PRO A 73 14.74 1.00 -9.33
N GLY A 74 15.30 1.75 -8.38
CA GLY A 74 14.54 2.27 -7.24
C GLY A 74 13.38 3.16 -7.70
N PRO A 75 12.34 3.35 -6.86
CA PRO A 75 11.31 4.33 -7.15
C PRO A 75 11.94 5.74 -7.24
N PRO A 76 11.47 6.62 -8.15
CA PRO A 76 11.88 8.02 -8.16
C PRO A 76 11.63 8.72 -6.80
N PRO A 77 12.50 9.66 -6.37
CA PRO A 77 12.38 10.35 -5.08
C PRO A 77 11.01 10.99 -4.83
N GLU A 78 10.35 11.49 -5.87
CA GLU A 78 9.03 12.12 -5.83
C GLU A 78 7.94 11.13 -5.33
N LEU A 79 8.15 9.82 -5.51
CA LEU A 79 7.25 8.81 -4.96
C LEU A 79 7.40 8.61 -3.45
N VAL A 80 8.57 8.91 -2.88
CA VAL A 80 8.77 8.87 -1.43
C VAL A 80 7.94 9.97 -0.78
N GLU A 81 7.90 11.17 -1.37
CA GLU A 81 7.05 12.27 -0.88
C GLU A 81 5.55 11.95 -1.04
N LEU A 82 5.17 11.36 -2.18
CA LEU A 82 3.81 10.88 -2.37
C LEU A 82 3.41 9.83 -1.34
N SER A 83 4.34 9.03 -0.80
CA SER A 83 4.02 8.01 0.20
C SER A 83 3.37 8.61 1.44
N TRP A 84 3.84 9.75 1.95
CA TRP A 84 3.25 10.37 3.15
C TRP A 84 1.89 11.00 2.89
N VAL A 85 1.68 11.60 1.72
CA VAL A 85 0.35 12.05 1.29
C VAL A 85 -0.61 10.85 1.25
N CYS A 86 -0.15 9.71 0.72
CA CYS A 86 -0.94 8.48 0.72
C CYS A 86 -1.22 7.94 2.12
N VAL A 87 -0.23 7.96 3.02
CA VAL A 87 -0.39 7.54 4.42
C VAL A 87 -1.44 8.39 5.12
N ARG A 88 -1.39 9.72 4.99
CA ARG A 88 -2.42 10.62 5.57
C ARG A 88 -3.80 10.36 4.97
N GLY A 89 -3.88 10.10 3.67
CA GLY A 89 -5.11 9.69 3.01
C GLY A 89 -5.70 8.39 3.57
N LEU A 90 -4.85 7.39 3.84
CA LEU A 90 -5.26 6.14 4.49
C LEU A 90 -5.68 6.37 5.94
N MET A 91 -4.96 7.21 6.69
CA MET A 91 -5.30 7.55 8.07
C MET A 91 -6.67 8.23 8.16
N GLY A 92 -6.93 9.24 7.32
CA GLY A 92 -8.23 9.91 7.30
C GLY A 92 -9.39 8.95 6.97
N ARG A 93 -9.13 7.86 6.24
CA ARG A 93 -10.14 6.81 6.01
C ARG A 93 -10.40 5.95 7.23
N VAL A 94 -9.37 5.62 7.99
CA VAL A 94 -9.52 4.89 9.25
C VAL A 94 -10.32 5.73 10.25
N GLU A 95 -10.05 7.04 10.32
CA GLU A 95 -10.57 7.92 11.37
C GLU A 95 -11.86 8.66 11.03
N ALA A 96 -12.04 9.05 9.77
CA ALA A 96 -13.14 9.91 9.32
C ALA A 96 -13.68 9.44 7.96
N PRO A 97 -14.37 8.29 7.89
CA PRO A 97 -14.92 7.80 6.63
C PRO A 97 -15.93 8.79 6.02
N GLY A 98 -15.98 8.85 4.68
CA GLY A 98 -16.90 9.71 3.95
C GLY A 98 -16.44 11.16 3.81
N PRO A 99 -17.36 12.15 3.79
CA PRO A 99 -17.04 13.56 3.55
C PRO A 99 -16.11 14.19 4.60
N ALA A 100 -16.14 13.68 5.84
CA ALA A 100 -15.31 14.17 6.94
C ALA A 100 -13.81 13.87 6.76
N ASN A 101 -13.45 12.97 5.84
CA ASN A 101 -12.07 12.59 5.54
C ASN A 101 -11.22 13.82 5.15
N ARG A 102 -11.78 14.68 4.29
CA ARG A 102 -11.05 15.84 3.77
C ARG A 102 -10.71 16.83 4.87
N ALA A 103 -11.68 17.16 5.73
CA ALA A 103 -11.45 18.04 6.87
C ALA A 103 -10.41 17.46 7.83
N PHE A 104 -10.47 16.15 8.12
CA PHE A 104 -9.45 15.49 8.94
C PHE A 104 -8.05 15.60 8.35
N ILE A 105 -7.89 15.36 7.05
CA ILE A 105 -6.59 15.46 6.37
C ILE A 105 -6.09 16.91 6.38
N GLU A 106 -6.95 17.88 6.04
CA GLU A 106 -6.61 19.31 6.04
C GLU A 106 -6.18 19.79 7.44
N GLU A 107 -6.89 19.39 8.49
CA GLU A 107 -6.51 19.69 9.88
C GLU A 107 -5.17 19.05 10.27
N LEU A 108 -4.96 17.78 9.88
CA LEU A 108 -3.71 17.05 10.14
C LEU A 108 -2.51 17.73 9.43
N GLU A 109 -2.69 18.14 8.17
CA GLU A 109 -1.67 18.84 7.38
C GLU A 109 -1.39 20.25 7.89
N ALA A 110 -2.40 20.94 8.43
CA ALA A 110 -2.24 22.23 9.09
C ALA A 110 -1.61 22.15 10.49
N GLY A 111 -1.20 20.95 10.93
CA GLY A 111 -0.62 20.72 12.26
C GLY A 111 -1.61 20.95 13.40
N GLN A 112 -2.91 20.96 13.12
CA GLN A 112 -3.94 21.16 14.13
C GLN A 112 -4.17 19.87 14.94
N PRO A 113 -4.61 19.98 16.21
CA PRO A 113 -4.95 18.80 17.00
C PRO A 113 -6.22 18.10 16.48
N VAL A 114 -6.04 16.91 15.88
CA VAL A 114 -7.12 16.06 15.37
C VAL A 114 -7.43 14.92 16.34
N THR A 115 -8.66 14.41 16.30
CA THR A 115 -9.07 13.25 17.11
C THR A 115 -8.96 11.97 16.30
N PHE A 116 -8.09 11.06 16.75
CA PHE A 116 -7.98 9.69 16.29
C PHE A 116 -9.03 8.84 17.03
N ARG A 117 -10.21 8.72 16.43
CA ARG A 117 -11.38 8.00 16.95
C ARG A 117 -11.09 6.52 17.21
N SER A 118 -10.25 5.88 16.41
CA SER A 118 -9.87 4.47 16.60
C SER A 118 -9.17 4.23 17.95
N LEU A 119 -8.56 5.28 18.51
CA LEU A 119 -7.82 5.26 19.76
C LEU A 119 -8.46 6.12 20.86
N GLY A 120 -9.48 6.92 20.53
CA GLY A 120 -10.07 7.89 21.46
C GLY A 120 -9.08 8.97 21.91
N PHE A 121 -8.08 9.29 21.08
CA PHE A 121 -6.96 10.14 21.45
C PHE A 121 -6.88 11.38 20.55
N ARG A 122 -6.47 12.51 21.11
CA ARG A 122 -6.33 13.78 20.38
C ARG A 122 -4.88 14.26 20.43
N THR A 123 -4.29 14.43 19.26
CA THR A 123 -2.90 14.89 19.09
C THR A 123 -2.76 15.67 17.78
N ASN A 124 -1.62 16.31 17.55
CA ASN A 124 -1.27 16.91 16.27
C ASN A 124 -0.16 16.13 15.56
N TRP A 125 0.08 16.46 14.30
CA TRP A 125 1.10 15.81 13.48
C TRP A 125 2.54 16.05 13.99
N ASN A 126 2.83 17.23 14.53
CA ASN A 126 4.18 17.57 15.01
C ASN A 126 4.60 16.66 16.17
N GLN A 127 3.69 16.44 17.13
CA GLN A 127 3.91 15.50 18.25
C GLN A 127 4.14 14.07 17.78
N LEU A 128 3.53 13.66 16.66
CA LEU A 128 3.78 12.35 16.06
C LEU A 128 5.15 12.26 15.39
N THR A 129 5.56 13.29 14.65
CA THR A 129 6.85 13.30 13.95
C THR A 129 8.05 13.41 14.89
N GLU A 130 7.85 13.93 16.10
CA GLU A 130 8.86 13.97 17.16
C GLU A 130 8.95 12.65 17.95
N PHE A 131 7.96 11.76 17.82
CA PHE A 131 7.91 10.50 18.54
C PHE A 131 8.90 9.48 17.95
N PRO A 132 9.59 8.67 18.78
CA PRO A 132 10.50 7.65 18.27
C PRO A 132 9.79 6.66 17.33
N PRO A 133 10.37 6.35 16.15
CA PRO A 133 9.75 5.44 15.19
C PRO A 133 9.55 4.05 15.80
N ALA A 134 8.37 3.47 15.60
CA ALA A 134 8.03 2.15 16.10
C ALA A 134 8.71 1.06 15.23
N ARG A 135 9.87 0.58 15.66
CA ARG A 135 10.66 -0.40 14.88
C ARG A 135 10.33 -1.84 15.29
N GLN A 136 9.41 -2.47 14.55
CA GLN A 136 9.12 -3.91 14.67
C GLN A 136 9.22 -4.62 13.31
N PRO A 137 10.38 -4.60 12.62
CA PRO A 137 10.52 -5.08 11.25
C PRO A 137 10.21 -6.57 11.08
N GLY A 138 10.50 -7.40 12.10
CA GLY A 138 10.19 -8.83 12.07
C GLY A 138 8.69 -9.13 12.12
N LEU A 139 7.95 -8.45 13.01
CA LEU A 139 6.50 -8.62 13.11
C LEU A 139 5.79 -8.07 11.88
N LEU A 140 6.21 -6.89 11.40
CA LEU A 140 5.70 -6.30 10.17
C LEU A 140 5.88 -7.26 8.98
N ARG A 141 7.08 -7.81 8.81
CA ARG A 141 7.35 -8.76 7.73
C ARG A 141 6.43 -9.98 7.81
N ARG A 142 6.31 -10.61 8.99
CA ARG A 142 5.42 -11.77 9.20
C ARG A 142 3.97 -11.45 8.87
N TYR A 143 3.51 -10.26 9.24
CA TYR A 143 2.17 -9.78 8.91
C TYR A 143 1.97 -9.61 7.40
N LEU A 144 2.89 -8.96 6.69
CA LEU A 144 2.81 -8.79 5.23
C LEU A 144 2.85 -10.13 4.48
N GLU A 145 3.72 -11.06 4.91
CA GLU A 145 3.75 -12.43 4.37
C GLU A 145 2.41 -13.15 4.58
N ALA A 146 1.81 -13.02 5.77
CA ALA A 146 0.50 -13.59 6.07
C ALA A 146 -0.62 -12.98 5.20
N LEU A 147 -0.59 -11.67 4.94
CA LEU A 147 -1.55 -11.00 4.04
C LEU A 147 -1.45 -11.55 2.61
N LEU A 148 -0.24 -11.67 2.07
CA LEU A 148 -0.04 -12.27 0.74
C LEU A 148 -0.52 -13.72 0.70
N PHE A 149 -0.18 -14.52 1.71
CA PHE A 149 -0.63 -15.92 1.80
C PHE A 149 -2.16 -16.05 1.85
N ARG A 150 -2.85 -15.13 2.53
CA ARG A 150 -4.32 -15.05 2.61
C ARG A 150 -4.97 -14.51 1.32
N LYS A 151 -4.22 -14.43 0.22
CA LYS A 151 -4.70 -13.94 -1.08
C LYS A 151 -5.26 -12.52 -1.00
N TYR A 152 -4.68 -11.67 -0.16
CA TYR A 152 -5.11 -10.29 0.01
C TYR A 152 -5.27 -9.59 -1.35
N LEU A 153 -4.31 -9.78 -2.26
CA LEU A 153 -4.29 -9.21 -3.62
C LEU A 153 -5.48 -9.62 -4.52
N LEU A 154 -6.21 -10.68 -4.18
CA LEU A 154 -7.37 -11.17 -4.95
C LEU A 154 -8.72 -10.63 -4.45
N GLY A 155 -8.77 -9.92 -3.33
CA GLY A 155 -10.05 -9.35 -2.87
C GLY A 155 -10.55 -8.29 -3.87
N GLY A 156 -11.87 -8.15 -4.05
CA GLY A 156 -12.59 -7.49 -5.18
C GLY A 156 -12.21 -6.08 -5.65
N ARG A 157 -10.93 -5.77 -5.80
CA ARG A 157 -10.29 -4.55 -6.27
C ARG A 157 -9.24 -4.91 -7.31
N SER A 158 -8.65 -3.91 -7.95
CA SER A 158 -7.49 -4.17 -8.79
C SER A 158 -6.27 -4.55 -7.94
N LEU A 159 -5.40 -5.37 -8.52
CA LEU A 159 -4.18 -5.80 -7.85
C LEU A 159 -3.30 -4.61 -7.49
N LEU A 160 -3.19 -3.60 -8.36
CA LEU A 160 -2.38 -2.41 -8.07
C LEU A 160 -2.89 -1.61 -6.88
N GLU A 161 -4.19 -1.42 -6.73
CA GLU A 161 -4.73 -0.71 -5.56
C GLU A 161 -4.38 -1.44 -4.26
N ARG A 162 -4.49 -2.76 -4.25
CA ARG A 162 -4.14 -3.56 -3.08
C ARG A 162 -2.63 -3.59 -2.83
N PHE A 163 -1.85 -3.63 -3.89
CA PHE A 163 -0.40 -3.61 -3.78
C PHE A 163 0.07 -2.25 -3.24
N LEU A 164 -0.52 -1.13 -3.68
CA LEU A 164 -0.25 0.19 -3.12
C LEU A 164 -0.57 0.24 -1.62
N ILE A 165 -1.72 -0.29 -1.18
CA ILE A 165 -2.03 -0.38 0.24
C ILE A 165 -0.98 -1.21 0.97
N LEU A 166 -0.58 -2.37 0.42
CA LEU A 166 0.45 -3.24 1.02
C LEU A 166 1.79 -2.52 1.20
N LEU A 167 2.17 -1.65 0.26
CA LEU A 167 3.40 -0.83 0.35
C LEU A 167 3.33 0.24 1.43
N LEU A 168 2.17 0.87 1.61
CA LEU A 168 1.97 1.97 2.55
C LEU A 168 1.64 1.49 3.96
N LEU A 169 1.14 0.25 4.09
CA LEU A 169 0.71 -0.35 5.35
C LEU A 169 1.78 -0.31 6.45
N PRO A 170 3.08 -0.58 6.18
CA PRO A 170 4.17 -0.35 7.14
C PRO A 170 4.13 1.00 7.85
N GLN A 171 4.04 2.08 7.07
CA GLN A 171 4.06 3.45 7.60
C GLN A 171 2.78 3.75 8.38
N VAL A 172 1.64 3.25 7.92
CA VAL A 172 0.37 3.41 8.64
C VAL A 172 0.41 2.67 9.99
N VAL A 173 0.87 1.42 10.01
CA VAL A 173 1.02 0.64 11.26
C VAL A 173 2.00 1.32 12.21
N GLU A 174 3.11 1.84 11.70
CA GLU A 174 4.08 2.61 12.50
C GLU A 174 3.40 3.83 13.15
N VAL A 175 2.69 4.64 12.39
CA VAL A 175 1.95 5.81 12.92
C VAL A 175 0.93 5.42 13.99
N TYR A 176 0.15 4.35 13.76
CA TYR A 176 -0.81 3.88 14.77
C TYR A 176 -0.15 3.30 16.01
N SER A 177 1.04 2.71 15.88
CA SER A 177 1.82 2.23 17.03
C SER A 177 2.29 3.41 17.88
N MET A 178 2.79 4.47 17.24
CA MET A 178 3.20 5.71 17.93
C MET A 178 1.99 6.40 18.60
N LEU A 179 0.86 6.49 17.89
CA LEU A 179 -0.38 7.03 18.44
C LEU A 179 -0.87 6.25 19.66
N SER A 180 -0.82 4.92 19.62
CA SER A 180 -1.22 4.07 20.76
C SER A 180 -0.32 4.32 21.97
N ALA A 181 0.99 4.41 21.75
CA ALA A 181 1.96 4.70 22.80
C ALA A 181 1.76 6.10 23.42
N LEU A 182 1.54 7.11 22.58
CA LEU A 182 1.22 8.47 23.01
C LEU A 182 -0.09 8.52 23.81
N ALA A 183 -1.13 7.81 23.37
CA ALA A 183 -2.42 7.80 24.04
C ALA A 183 -2.37 7.26 25.48
N ARG A 184 -1.41 6.37 25.78
CA ARG A 184 -1.16 5.85 27.13
C ARG A 184 -0.04 6.59 27.88
N GLY A 185 0.53 7.65 27.31
CA GLY A 185 1.57 8.48 27.93
C GLY A 185 2.96 7.83 27.96
N ALA A 186 3.26 6.92 27.03
CA ALA A 186 4.56 6.26 26.95
C ALA A 186 5.57 7.04 26.09
N ALA A 187 6.86 6.87 26.38
CA ALA A 187 7.95 7.49 25.61
C ALA A 187 8.29 6.73 24.31
N GLU A 188 7.92 5.45 24.23
CA GLU A 188 8.17 4.59 23.08
C GLU A 188 7.04 3.58 22.86
N ALA A 189 6.93 3.09 21.63
CA ALA A 189 5.94 2.08 21.26
C ALA A 189 6.38 0.67 21.69
N SER A 190 5.48 -0.03 22.37
CA SER A 190 5.65 -1.43 22.78
C SER A 190 5.19 -2.39 21.68
N GLU A 191 5.42 -3.69 21.89
CA GLU A 191 4.85 -4.73 21.01
C GLU A 191 3.31 -4.73 21.04
N GLU A 192 2.68 -4.44 22.18
CA GLU A 192 1.22 -4.35 22.31
C GLU A 192 0.64 -3.21 21.46
N ASP A 193 1.33 -2.07 21.42
CA ASP A 193 0.94 -0.93 20.57
C ASP A 193 1.00 -1.31 19.08
N PHE A 194 2.00 -2.13 18.71
CA PHE A 194 2.16 -2.62 17.35
C PHE A 194 1.05 -3.61 16.94
N TRP A 195 0.70 -4.56 17.81
CA TRP A 195 -0.41 -5.48 17.55
C TRP A 195 -1.75 -4.72 17.46
N ARG A 196 -1.96 -3.74 18.35
CA ARG A 196 -3.15 -2.88 18.28
C ARG A 196 -3.22 -2.11 16.97
N ALA A 197 -2.09 -1.58 16.49
CA ALA A 197 -2.01 -0.91 15.19
C ALA A 197 -2.35 -1.85 14.02
N ILE A 198 -1.86 -3.09 14.06
CA ILE A 198 -2.24 -4.14 13.09
C ILE A 198 -3.74 -4.39 13.13
N ASP A 199 -4.34 -4.58 14.30
CA ASP A 199 -5.78 -4.87 14.44
C ASP A 199 -6.64 -3.72 13.86
N ILE A 200 -6.27 -2.47 14.13
CA ILE A 200 -6.93 -1.29 13.55
C ILE A 200 -6.84 -1.33 12.03
N CYS A 201 -5.64 -1.56 11.49
CA CYS A 201 -5.42 -1.60 10.05
C CYS A 201 -6.14 -2.79 9.39
N GLU A 202 -6.14 -3.97 10.02
CA GLU A 202 -6.77 -5.17 9.48
C GLU A 202 -8.29 -5.00 9.44
N LEU A 203 -8.88 -4.45 10.50
CA LEU A 203 -10.30 -4.16 10.56
C LEU A 203 -10.70 -3.08 9.55
N LYS A 204 -9.99 -1.96 9.52
CA LYS A 204 -10.44 -0.73 8.83
C LYS A 204 -9.93 -0.60 7.39
N LEU A 205 -8.76 -1.14 7.07
CA LEU A 205 -8.12 -1.00 5.75
C LEU A 205 -8.12 -2.30 4.94
N VAL A 206 -7.84 -3.44 5.58
CA VAL A 206 -7.62 -4.73 4.87
C VAL A 206 -8.94 -5.49 4.65
N THR A 207 -9.71 -5.70 5.72
CA THR A 207 -10.88 -6.61 5.75
C THR A 207 -12.18 -5.89 5.38
N HIS A 208 -12.53 -4.82 6.11
CA HIS A 208 -13.72 -4.00 5.82
C HIS A 208 -13.44 -2.81 4.93
N GLY A 209 -12.23 -2.72 4.40
CA GLY A 209 -11.83 -1.65 3.50
C GLY A 209 -12.61 -1.60 2.19
N LYS A 210 -13.72 -2.33 1.99
CA LYS A 210 -14.59 -2.27 0.79
C LYS A 210 -14.91 -0.82 0.35
N GLU A 211 -14.98 0.13 1.28
CA GLU A 211 -15.21 1.56 1.02
C GLU A 211 -13.95 2.41 0.72
N ALA A 212 -12.74 1.86 0.79
CA ALA A 212 -11.50 2.52 0.35
C ALA A 212 -11.39 2.64 -1.20
N GLU A 213 -12.43 3.11 -1.88
CA GLU A 213 -12.38 3.61 -3.27
C GLU A 213 -11.45 4.85 -3.44
N ILE A 214 -10.68 5.22 -2.39
CA ILE A 214 -10.02 6.53 -2.24
C ILE A 214 -8.54 6.39 -1.83
N LEU A 215 -7.82 5.38 -2.30
CA LEU A 215 -6.57 5.77 -2.95
C LEU A 215 -7.06 6.21 -4.31
N SER A 216 -7.41 7.50 -4.42
CA SER A 216 -8.25 7.94 -5.53
C SER A 216 -7.61 7.48 -6.82
N LEU A 217 -8.42 7.19 -7.83
CA LEU A 217 -7.90 7.03 -9.17
C LEU A 217 -6.93 8.15 -9.54
N GLU A 218 -7.02 9.32 -8.90
CA GLU A 218 -6.09 10.45 -9.02
C GLU A 218 -4.75 10.22 -8.33
N MET A 219 -4.67 9.52 -7.21
CA MET A 219 -3.39 9.13 -6.58
C MET A 219 -2.69 8.02 -7.35
N LEU A 220 -3.45 6.99 -7.75
CA LEU A 220 -2.92 5.99 -8.67
C LEU A 220 -2.52 6.67 -9.99
N ARG A 221 -3.32 7.61 -10.49
CA ARG A 221 -3.01 8.41 -11.69
C ARG A 221 -1.82 9.33 -11.49
N ALA A 222 -1.61 9.93 -10.33
CA ALA A 222 -0.42 10.73 -10.04
C ALA A 222 0.83 9.82 -10.06
N CYS A 223 0.77 8.64 -9.43
CA CYS A 223 1.82 7.64 -9.56
C CYS A 223 2.04 7.22 -11.03
N LEU A 224 0.97 7.06 -11.81
CA LEU A 224 1.04 6.65 -13.22
C LEU A 224 1.53 7.75 -14.16
N ASP A 225 1.17 9.01 -13.91
CA ASP A 225 1.59 10.18 -14.68
C ASP A 225 3.09 10.44 -14.46
N LEU A 226 3.56 10.24 -13.23
CA LEU A 226 4.99 10.21 -12.91
C LEU A 226 5.69 9.03 -13.61
N ALA A 227 5.07 7.85 -13.66
CA ALA A 227 5.65 6.66 -14.32
C ALA A 227 5.77 6.84 -15.84
N GLY A 228 4.73 7.40 -16.46
CA GLY A 228 4.73 7.71 -17.87
C GLY A 228 5.72 8.82 -18.24
N SER A 229 5.95 9.79 -17.34
CA SER A 229 6.92 10.87 -17.54
C SER A 229 8.37 10.37 -17.42
N ALA A 230 8.67 9.50 -16.45
CA ALA A 230 9.99 8.88 -16.30
C ALA A 230 10.37 8.03 -17.52
N LYS A 231 9.41 7.34 -18.15
CA LYS A 231 9.65 6.56 -19.37
C LYS A 231 10.00 7.44 -20.57
N LYS A 232 9.38 8.62 -20.70
CA LYS A 232 9.68 9.59 -21.77
C LYS A 232 11.04 10.27 -21.60
N LEU A 233 11.53 10.43 -20.37
CA LEU A 233 12.89 10.92 -20.13
C LEU A 233 13.94 9.85 -20.48
N GLY A 234 13.70 8.58 -20.14
CA GLY A 234 14.62 7.48 -20.47
C GLY A 234 14.77 7.22 -21.97
N ASP A 235 13.70 7.38 -22.74
CA ASP A 235 13.72 7.23 -24.21
C ASP A 235 14.39 8.43 -24.93
N GLN A 236 14.66 9.54 -24.25
CA GLN A 236 15.33 10.74 -24.82
C GLN A 236 16.85 10.77 -24.62
N ASP A 237 17.38 9.92 -23.74
CA ASP A 237 18.82 9.81 -23.46
C ASP A 237 19.50 8.69 -24.30
N GLU A 238 18.76 8.03 -25.20
CA GLU A 238 19.27 6.98 -26.11
C GLU A 238 19.45 7.45 -27.58
N ASP A 239 19.24 8.74 -27.88
CA ASP A 239 19.54 9.38 -29.18
C ASP A 239 20.79 10.28 -29.12
#